data_AF-A0A835DML1-F1
#
_entry.id   AF-A0A835DML1-F1
#
_cell.length_a   1.000
_cell.length_b   1.000
_cell.length_c   1.000
_cell.angle_alpha   90.00
_cell.angle_beta   90.00
_cell.angle_gamma   90.00
#
_symmetry.space_group_name_H-M   'P 1'
#
loop_
_entity.id
_entity.type
_entity.pdbx_description
1 polymer ?
#
loop_
_entity_poly.entity_id
_entity_poly.type
_entity_poly.pdbx_seq_one_letter_code
_entity_poly.pdbx_strand_id
1 'polypeptide(L)'
;MRFWALVLFSFFSLLGAIAEQCGSQAGGVVCQGGLCCSQFGFCGSTPEYCTNGCQSQCSNGGSTLTPSTPTPTPTPTPTPTPTPSTPTPTPTPSGGGDLSSLISQTLFNEILKHRNDQACPGNDVYTYDAFVAAAKSFGGFATTGDTDTRKREIAAFLAQTSHETTGGWPSAPDGPYAWGYCYIQEQGNPGDYCVASAEWPCAAGKKYYGRGPMQISYNYNYGAAGRAIQSDLINNPDAVATNATISFQTAFWFWMTPQSPKPSCHNVITGGWAPSNADRAAGVITRATVLSPT
;
A
#
# COMPACT_ATOMS: atom_id res chain seq x y z
N MET A 1 -36.99 15.07 -51.30
CA MET A 1 -35.93 14.05 -51.34
C MET A 1 -34.58 14.73 -51.15
N ARG A 2 -34.00 14.69 -49.94
CA ARG A 2 -32.56 14.87 -49.69
C ARG A 2 -32.23 14.11 -48.41
N PHE A 3 -31.62 12.93 -48.56
CA PHE A 3 -31.08 12.15 -47.45
C PHE A 3 -29.75 12.74 -47.04
N TRP A 4 -29.59 13.02 -45.75
CA TRP A 4 -28.29 13.28 -45.12
C TRP A 4 -27.99 12.09 -44.20
N ALA A 5 -27.05 11.24 -44.60
CA ALA A 5 -26.48 10.21 -43.75
C ALA A 5 -25.16 10.76 -43.18
N LEU A 6 -25.12 11.05 -41.88
CA LEU A 6 -23.90 11.33 -41.14
C LEU A 6 -23.41 10.01 -40.54
N VAL A 7 -22.27 9.53 -41.03
CA VAL A 7 -21.56 8.35 -40.49
C VAL A 7 -20.63 8.83 -39.37
N LEU A 8 -20.91 8.41 -38.14
CA LEU A 8 -20.05 8.59 -36.97
C LEU A 8 -19.01 7.46 -36.93
N PHE A 9 -17.75 7.78 -37.17
CA PHE A 9 -16.62 6.89 -36.89
C PHE A 9 -16.26 6.97 -35.41
N SER A 10 -16.60 5.94 -34.63
CA SER A 10 -16.10 5.77 -33.26
C SER A 10 -14.65 5.28 -33.29
N PHE A 11 -13.74 6.11 -32.80
CA PHE A 11 -12.34 5.75 -32.58
C PHE A 11 -12.23 4.95 -31.28
N PHE A 12 -12.00 3.65 -31.39
CA PHE A 12 -11.78 2.75 -30.26
C PHE A 12 -10.29 2.78 -29.91
N SER A 13 -9.93 3.46 -28.82
CA SER A 13 -8.55 3.48 -28.32
C SER A 13 -8.27 2.22 -27.50
N LEU A 14 -7.50 1.28 -28.05
CA LEU A 14 -6.92 0.16 -27.31
C LEU A 14 -5.77 0.68 -26.42
N LEU A 15 -5.91 0.58 -25.10
CA LEU A 15 -4.81 0.59 -24.16
C LEU A 15 -4.45 -0.87 -23.84
N GLY A 16 -3.43 -1.39 -24.53
CA GLY A 16 -2.86 -2.70 -24.24
C GLY A 16 -2.03 -2.66 -22.95
N ALA A 17 -2.27 -3.60 -22.05
CA ALA A 17 -1.34 -3.90 -20.96
C ALA A 17 -0.02 -4.40 -21.57
N ILE A 18 1.11 -3.78 -21.20
CA ILE A 18 2.44 -4.24 -21.60
C ILE A 18 2.73 -5.51 -20.80
N ALA A 19 2.41 -6.68 -21.37
CA ALA A 19 2.95 -7.94 -20.88
C ALA A 19 4.44 -8.01 -21.27
N GLU A 20 5.29 -8.46 -20.34
CA GLU A 20 6.73 -8.56 -20.55
C GLU A 20 7.00 -9.50 -21.73
N GLN A 21 7.66 -8.96 -22.77
CA GLN A 21 7.90 -9.67 -24.01
C GLN A 21 9.17 -10.52 -23.92
N CYS A 22 9.13 -11.72 -24.47
CA CYS A 22 10.23 -12.69 -24.44
C CYS A 22 10.30 -13.46 -25.76
N GLY A 23 11.37 -14.25 -25.93
CA GLY A 23 11.51 -15.14 -27.09
C GLY A 23 11.90 -14.42 -28.37
N SER A 24 11.69 -15.08 -29.51
CA SER A 24 12.14 -14.61 -30.83
C SER A 24 11.56 -13.26 -31.23
N GLN A 25 10.36 -12.93 -30.75
CA GLN A 25 9.67 -11.67 -30.96
C GLN A 25 10.29 -10.50 -30.17
N ALA A 26 11.09 -10.81 -29.15
CA ALA A 26 11.78 -9.86 -28.29
C ALA A 26 13.31 -10.02 -28.35
N GLY A 27 13.85 -10.45 -29.49
CA GLY A 27 15.31 -10.58 -29.67
C GLY A 27 15.97 -11.68 -28.83
N GLY A 28 15.21 -12.69 -28.40
CA GLY A 28 15.71 -13.83 -27.61
C GLY A 28 15.75 -13.61 -26.10
N VAL A 29 15.13 -12.53 -25.60
CA VAL A 29 15.05 -12.23 -24.15
C VAL A 29 14.32 -13.36 -23.41
N VAL A 30 14.85 -13.75 -22.24
CA VAL A 30 14.25 -14.74 -21.33
C VAL A 30 13.49 -14.05 -20.21
N CYS A 31 12.49 -14.74 -19.66
CA CYS A 31 11.64 -14.17 -18.62
C CYS A 31 12.33 -14.13 -17.25
N GLN A 32 12.12 -13.05 -16.51
CA GLN A 32 12.56 -12.91 -15.13
C GLN A 32 11.86 -13.96 -14.22
N GLY A 33 12.51 -14.39 -13.15
CA GLY A 33 11.91 -15.29 -12.16
C GLY A 33 11.72 -16.74 -12.62
N GLY A 34 12.37 -17.17 -13.71
CA GLY A 34 12.28 -18.54 -14.20
C GLY A 34 10.95 -18.89 -14.89
N LEU A 35 10.15 -17.88 -15.23
CA LEU A 35 8.85 -18.05 -15.89
C LEU A 35 9.03 -18.56 -17.33
N CYS A 36 8.08 -19.34 -17.82
CA CYS A 36 8.10 -19.83 -19.18
C CYS A 36 7.79 -18.71 -20.17
N CYS A 37 8.49 -18.72 -21.31
CA CYS A 37 8.17 -17.87 -22.43
C CYS A 37 7.24 -18.60 -23.40
N SER A 38 6.01 -18.12 -23.55
CA SER A 38 5.01 -18.75 -24.44
C SER A 38 5.40 -18.66 -25.92
N GLN A 39 4.72 -19.44 -26.78
CA GLN A 39 4.88 -19.36 -28.24
C GLN A 39 4.62 -17.95 -28.82
N PHE A 40 3.86 -17.12 -28.10
CA PHE A 40 3.49 -15.76 -28.50
C PHE A 40 4.43 -14.69 -27.94
N GLY A 41 5.47 -15.09 -27.20
CA GLY A 41 6.50 -14.19 -26.71
C GLY A 41 6.09 -13.43 -25.45
N PHE A 42 5.39 -14.10 -24.53
CA PHE A 42 5.02 -13.54 -23.23
C PHE A 42 5.44 -14.44 -22.08
N CYS A 43 5.77 -13.84 -20.94
CA CYS A 43 6.21 -14.53 -19.73
C CYS A 43 5.05 -14.98 -18.84
N GLY A 44 5.11 -16.23 -18.35
CA GLY A 44 4.11 -16.77 -17.41
C GLY A 44 4.46 -18.17 -16.91
N SER A 45 3.73 -18.66 -15.90
CA SER A 45 3.99 -19.95 -15.24
C SER A 45 2.92 -21.01 -15.45
N THR A 46 1.86 -20.72 -16.21
CA THR A 46 0.77 -21.67 -16.46
C THR A 46 1.08 -22.58 -17.66
N PRO A 47 0.37 -23.72 -17.84
CA PRO A 47 0.63 -24.63 -18.94
C PRO A 47 0.59 -23.97 -20.33
N GLU A 48 -0.22 -22.93 -20.53
CA GLU A 48 -0.32 -22.17 -21.77
C GLU A 48 1.00 -21.45 -22.13
N TYR A 49 1.82 -21.16 -21.13
CA TYR A 49 3.14 -20.53 -21.30
C TYR A 49 4.26 -21.55 -21.33
N CYS A 50 4.10 -22.66 -20.59
CA CYS A 50 5.15 -23.66 -20.36
C CYS A 50 5.08 -24.89 -21.28
N THR A 51 3.96 -25.13 -21.95
CA THR A 51 3.76 -26.30 -22.81
C THR A 51 3.52 -25.90 -24.27
N ASN A 52 3.51 -26.87 -25.19
CA ASN A 52 3.15 -26.74 -26.62
C ASN A 52 3.53 -25.39 -27.27
N GLY A 53 4.79 -25.28 -27.71
CA GLY A 53 5.32 -24.10 -28.40
C GLY A 53 6.04 -23.09 -27.50
N CYS A 54 6.21 -23.39 -26.22
CA CYS A 54 7.07 -22.62 -25.32
C CYS A 54 8.49 -22.42 -25.91
N GLN A 55 8.99 -21.19 -25.85
CA GLN A 55 10.24 -20.76 -26.47
C GLN A 55 11.44 -20.85 -25.50
N SER A 56 11.26 -20.63 -24.20
CA SER A 56 12.33 -20.70 -23.19
C SER A 56 11.78 -20.94 -21.78
N GLN A 57 12.60 -21.54 -20.90
CA GLN A 57 12.27 -21.84 -19.49
C GLN A 57 11.05 -22.77 -19.28
N CYS A 58 10.73 -23.60 -20.27
CA CYS A 58 9.51 -24.42 -20.36
C CYS A 58 9.35 -25.50 -19.27
N SER A 59 10.45 -25.91 -18.64
CA SER A 59 10.45 -27.01 -17.67
C SER A 59 10.35 -26.55 -16.21
N ASN A 60 10.32 -25.24 -15.94
CA ASN A 60 10.35 -24.68 -14.57
C ASN A 60 8.98 -24.20 -14.06
N GLY A 61 7.91 -24.36 -14.85
CA GLY A 61 6.54 -23.91 -14.52
C GLY A 61 5.74 -24.82 -13.59
N GLY A 62 6.38 -25.69 -12.81
CA GLY A 62 5.67 -26.64 -11.96
C GLY A 62 6.48 -27.04 -10.73
N SER A 63 6.29 -26.32 -9.62
CA SER A 63 6.62 -26.86 -8.29
C SER A 63 5.46 -26.62 -7.35
N THR A 64 4.53 -27.57 -7.39
CA THR A 64 3.50 -27.84 -6.39
C THR A 64 4.13 -28.22 -5.07
N LEU A 65 3.76 -27.55 -3.97
CA LEU A 65 4.01 -28.03 -2.61
C LEU A 65 2.85 -28.93 -2.15
N THR A 66 3.15 -30.12 -1.63
CA THR A 66 2.38 -30.86 -0.60
C THR A 66 3.19 -32.09 -0.09
N PRO A 67 2.89 -32.66 1.10
CA PRO A 67 3.86 -32.85 2.18
C PRO A 67 4.34 -34.29 2.39
N SER A 68 5.58 -34.45 2.89
CA SER A 68 6.18 -35.77 3.17
C SER A 68 6.53 -35.94 4.66
N THR A 69 5.94 -36.96 5.29
CA THR A 69 6.34 -37.55 6.59
C THR A 69 7.68 -38.30 6.44
N PRO A 70 8.61 -38.29 7.45
CA PRO A 70 9.99 -38.70 7.23
C PRO A 70 10.25 -40.20 7.47
N THR A 71 11.23 -40.76 6.76
CA THR A 71 11.93 -42.01 7.09
C THR A 71 13.42 -41.80 6.79
N PRO A 72 14.36 -42.27 7.64
CA PRO A 72 15.67 -41.63 7.81
C PRO A 72 16.74 -42.20 6.89
N THR A 73 17.67 -41.36 6.41
CA THR A 73 18.92 -41.79 5.74
C THR A 73 19.95 -40.65 5.89
N PRO A 74 21.26 -40.94 5.93
CA PRO A 74 22.16 -40.59 7.00
C PRO A 74 22.85 -39.24 6.80
N THR A 75 23.30 -38.68 7.91
CA THR A 75 24.06 -37.44 8.07
C THR A 75 25.34 -37.40 7.22
N PRO A 76 25.51 -36.38 6.35
CA PRO A 76 26.82 -35.85 6.04
C PRO A 76 27.16 -34.63 6.90
N THR A 77 28.42 -34.63 7.34
CA THR A 77 29.16 -33.67 8.16
C THR A 77 29.04 -32.19 7.69
N PRO A 78 28.94 -31.21 8.60
CA PRO A 78 28.68 -29.81 8.27
C PRO A 78 29.88 -29.13 7.58
N THR A 79 29.59 -28.42 6.48
CA THR A 79 30.46 -27.39 5.89
C THR A 79 29.96 -26.01 6.37
N PRO A 80 30.85 -25.08 6.77
CA PRO A 80 30.49 -23.91 7.57
C PRO A 80 29.55 -22.93 6.85
N THR A 81 28.51 -22.55 7.58
CA THR A 81 27.55 -21.48 7.26
C THR A 81 28.28 -20.15 7.02
N PRO A 82 27.98 -19.39 5.94
CA PRO A 82 28.44 -18.01 5.83
C PRO A 82 27.79 -17.16 6.93
N THR A 83 28.63 -16.47 7.69
CA THR A 83 28.29 -15.55 8.78
C THR A 83 27.25 -14.51 8.33
N PRO A 84 26.16 -14.29 9.09
CA PRO A 84 25.26 -13.18 8.88
C PRO A 84 26.03 -11.85 8.89
N SER A 85 25.89 -11.04 7.85
CA SER A 85 26.39 -9.67 7.87
C SER A 85 25.66 -8.91 8.97
N THR A 86 26.44 -8.47 9.96
CA THR A 86 26.06 -7.70 11.14
C THR A 86 25.08 -6.57 10.78
N PRO A 87 23.94 -6.41 11.50
CA PRO A 87 23.16 -5.19 11.39
C PRO A 87 24.04 -4.02 11.82
N THR A 88 24.17 -3.00 10.96
CA THR A 88 24.70 -1.70 11.35
C THR A 88 23.97 -1.24 12.62
N PRO A 89 24.69 -0.78 13.67
CA PRO A 89 24.06 -0.43 14.93
C PRO A 89 23.03 0.67 14.70
N THR A 90 21.76 0.32 14.88
CA THR A 90 20.68 1.27 15.11
C THR A 90 21.10 2.14 16.30
N PRO A 91 21.12 3.48 16.20
CA PRO A 91 21.37 4.31 17.36
C PRO A 91 20.32 3.98 18.42
N THR A 92 20.82 3.69 19.63
CA THR A 92 20.09 3.46 20.87
C THR A 92 18.86 4.38 20.96
N PRO A 93 17.66 3.87 21.30
CA PRO A 93 16.47 4.70 21.48
C PRO A 93 16.68 5.59 22.71
N SER A 94 17.20 6.79 22.50
CA SER A 94 17.23 7.83 23.51
C SER A 94 15.83 8.45 23.58
N GLY A 95 14.98 7.90 24.45
CA GLY A 95 13.71 8.51 24.86
C GLY A 95 12.53 8.33 23.90
N GLY A 96 12.16 7.08 23.59
CA GLY A 96 10.86 6.75 22.98
C GLY A 96 9.73 7.02 23.97
N GLY A 97 9.23 8.26 24.01
CA GLY A 97 8.01 8.59 24.76
C GLY A 97 6.80 7.91 24.13
N ASP A 98 5.81 7.58 24.96
CA ASP A 98 4.50 7.10 24.50
C ASP A 98 3.90 8.12 23.50
N LEU A 99 3.21 7.66 22.46
CA LEU A 99 2.55 8.52 21.47
C LEU A 99 1.67 9.57 22.15
N SER A 100 1.04 9.20 23.26
CA SER A 100 0.21 10.09 24.10
C SER A 100 0.95 11.30 24.66
N SER A 101 2.29 11.25 24.78
CA SER A 101 3.14 12.37 25.20
C SER A 101 3.43 13.37 24.07
N LEU A 102 3.27 12.95 22.81
CA LEU A 102 3.51 13.77 21.63
C LEU A 102 2.21 14.39 21.10
N ILE A 103 1.10 13.66 21.19
CA ILE A 103 -0.24 14.10 20.81
C ILE A 103 -1.23 13.66 21.89
N SER A 104 -1.75 14.62 22.65
CA SER A 104 -2.78 14.34 23.65
C SER A 104 -4.15 14.15 22.99
N GLN A 105 -5.09 13.56 23.72
CA GLN A 105 -6.49 13.45 23.29
C GLN A 105 -7.09 14.83 22.99
N THR A 106 -6.80 15.84 23.81
CA THR A 106 -7.26 17.21 23.58
C THR A 106 -6.74 17.75 22.26
N LEU A 107 -5.44 17.60 21.99
CA LEU A 107 -4.84 18.07 20.73
C LEU A 107 -5.37 17.29 19.52
N PHE A 108 -5.55 15.97 19.63
CA PHE A 108 -6.18 15.16 18.59
C PHE A 108 -7.60 15.64 18.28
N ASN A 109 -8.39 15.93 19.32
CA ASN A 109 -9.75 16.46 19.17
C ASN A 109 -9.76 17.89 18.60
N GLU A 110 -8.75 18.70 18.92
CA GLU A 110 -8.61 20.05 18.37
C GLU A 110 -8.24 20.02 16.88
N ILE A 111 -7.31 19.14 16.48
CA ILE A 111 -6.92 18.94 15.08
C ILE A 111 -8.11 18.42 14.27
N LEU A 112 -8.86 17.47 14.80
CA LEU A 112 -10.00 16.83 14.12
C LEU A 112 -11.34 17.31 14.67
N LYS A 113 -11.47 18.64 14.77
CA LYS A 113 -12.54 19.34 15.50
C LYS A 113 -13.95 18.97 15.06
N HIS A 114 -14.17 18.90 13.74
CA HIS A 114 -15.51 18.71 13.16
C HIS A 114 -15.81 17.27 12.73
N ARG A 115 -14.94 16.31 13.01
CA ARG A 115 -15.12 14.91 12.55
C ARG A 115 -16.39 14.24 13.10
N ASN A 116 -16.86 14.69 14.28
CA ASN A 116 -18.06 14.18 14.95
C ASN A 116 -19.28 15.10 14.73
N ASP A 117 -19.19 16.07 13.82
CA ASP A 117 -20.36 16.86 13.44
C ASP A 117 -21.43 15.93 12.84
N GLN A 118 -22.70 16.25 13.08
CA GLN A 118 -23.82 15.44 12.57
C GLN A 118 -23.85 15.37 11.05
N ALA A 119 -23.28 16.38 10.37
CA ALA A 119 -23.14 16.39 8.93
C ALA A 119 -22.10 15.37 8.40
N CYS A 120 -21.23 14.85 9.26
CA CYS A 120 -20.19 13.90 8.86
C CYS A 120 -20.70 12.45 8.90
N PRO A 121 -20.71 11.73 7.75
CA PRO A 121 -21.15 10.33 7.72
C PRO A 121 -20.27 9.36 8.52
N GLY A 122 -19.01 9.75 8.80
CA GLY A 122 -18.09 9.02 9.64
C GLY A 122 -18.10 9.44 11.12
N ASN A 123 -19.11 10.19 11.57
CA ASN A 123 -19.19 10.65 12.96
C ASN A 123 -19.05 9.48 13.96
N ASP A 124 -18.38 9.75 15.07
CA ASP A 124 -18.10 8.82 16.17
C ASP A 124 -17.29 7.55 15.85
N VAL A 125 -16.91 7.32 14.58
CA VAL A 125 -16.04 6.18 14.20
C VAL A 125 -14.60 6.42 14.67
N TYR A 126 -14.08 7.64 14.49
CA TYR A 126 -12.66 7.93 14.72
C TYR A 126 -12.40 8.43 16.14
N THR A 127 -12.04 7.50 17.03
CA THR A 127 -11.71 7.79 18.42
C THR A 127 -10.20 7.90 18.64
N TYR A 128 -9.80 8.72 19.62
CA TYR A 128 -8.40 8.83 20.02
C TYR A 128 -7.85 7.50 20.55
N ASP A 129 -8.66 6.75 21.31
CA ASP A 129 -8.26 5.44 21.83
C ASP A 129 -7.98 4.45 20.71
N ALA A 130 -8.80 4.45 19.64
CA ALA A 130 -8.55 3.61 18.47
C ALA A 130 -7.27 4.02 17.73
N PHE A 131 -7.01 5.32 17.59
CA PHE A 131 -5.76 5.85 17.02
C PHE A 131 -4.54 5.37 17.81
N VAL A 132 -4.54 5.53 19.13
CA VAL A 132 -3.44 5.10 20.00
C VAL A 132 -3.28 3.58 20.00
N ALA A 133 -4.38 2.82 20.07
CA ALA A 133 -4.34 1.36 20.04
C ALA A 133 -3.78 0.83 18.72
N ALA A 134 -4.19 1.41 17.59
CA ALA A 134 -3.70 1.04 16.28
C ALA A 134 -2.21 1.37 16.11
N ALA A 135 -1.76 2.55 16.55
CA ALA A 135 -0.36 2.96 16.46
C ALA A 135 0.59 1.99 17.19
N LYS A 136 0.16 1.39 18.30
CA LYS A 136 0.94 0.36 19.04
C LYS A 136 1.23 -0.89 18.21
N SER A 137 0.45 -1.16 17.17
CA SER A 137 0.70 -2.27 16.24
C SER A 137 1.85 -1.97 15.27
N PHE A 138 2.29 -0.71 15.18
CA PHE A 138 3.29 -0.21 14.25
C PHE A 138 4.36 0.59 14.99
N GLY A 139 5.15 -0.10 15.82
CA GLY A 139 6.07 0.50 16.79
C GLY A 139 7.19 1.41 16.26
N GLY A 140 7.31 1.61 14.94
CA GLY A 140 8.19 2.62 14.35
C GLY A 140 7.54 4.00 14.18
N PHE A 141 6.21 4.09 14.20
CA PHE A 141 5.49 5.35 14.00
C PHE A 141 5.70 6.30 15.17
N ALA A 142 6.14 7.53 14.90
CA ALA A 142 6.40 8.58 15.87
C ALA A 142 7.40 8.21 16.98
N THR A 143 8.28 7.24 16.72
CA THR A 143 9.38 6.85 17.62
C THR A 143 10.77 7.10 17.03
N THR A 144 10.84 7.56 15.78
CA THR A 144 12.08 7.75 15.02
C THR A 144 12.48 9.23 14.98
N GLY A 145 13.75 9.52 15.28
CA GLY A 145 14.31 10.87 15.24
C GLY A 145 14.03 11.71 16.48
N ASP A 146 14.32 13.01 16.39
CA ASP A 146 14.06 13.97 17.47
C ASP A 146 12.56 14.26 17.67
N THR A 147 12.22 14.98 18.74
CA THR A 147 10.83 15.35 19.04
C THR A 147 10.15 16.08 17.87
N ASP A 148 10.86 16.93 17.17
CA ASP A 148 10.31 17.67 16.02
C ASP A 148 10.00 16.74 14.85
N THR A 149 10.85 15.76 14.58
CA THR A 149 10.61 14.76 13.54
C THR A 149 9.43 13.86 13.88
N ARG A 150 9.33 13.41 15.14
CA ARG A 150 8.19 12.60 15.60
C ARG A 150 6.87 13.37 15.53
N LYS A 151 6.85 14.64 15.95
CA LYS A 151 5.67 15.53 15.82
C LYS A 151 5.33 15.80 14.35
N ARG A 152 6.34 16.00 13.50
CA ARG A 152 6.16 16.20 12.06
C ARG A 152 5.57 14.98 11.38
N GLU A 153 5.99 13.77 11.77
CA GLU A 153 5.39 12.53 11.28
C GLU A 153 3.90 12.44 11.66
N ILE A 154 3.55 12.70 12.92
CA ILE A 154 2.15 12.72 13.37
C ILE A 154 1.34 13.74 12.56
N ALA A 155 1.86 14.97 12.41
CA ALA A 155 1.19 16.02 11.65
C ALA A 155 1.01 15.64 10.18
N ALA A 156 2.04 15.06 9.53
CA ALA A 156 1.97 14.64 8.14
C ALA A 156 0.98 13.49 7.92
N PHE A 157 0.97 12.50 8.81
CA PHE A 157 0.01 11.40 8.79
C PHE A 157 -1.42 11.92 8.93
N LEU A 158 -1.68 12.76 9.95
CA LEU A 158 -3.01 13.32 10.18
C LEU A 158 -3.43 14.25 9.04
N ALA A 159 -2.52 15.03 8.45
CA ALA A 159 -2.84 15.90 7.33
C ALA A 159 -3.24 15.12 6.07
N GLN A 160 -2.46 14.09 5.68
CA GLN A 160 -2.79 13.27 4.52
C GLN A 160 -4.11 12.52 4.72
N THR A 161 -4.28 11.87 5.86
CA THR A 161 -5.53 11.16 6.16
C THR A 161 -6.73 12.09 6.32
N SER A 162 -6.53 13.31 6.80
CA SER A 162 -7.57 14.34 6.81
C SER A 162 -7.99 14.76 5.41
N HIS A 163 -7.05 14.85 4.47
CA HIS A 163 -7.36 15.13 3.07
C HIS A 163 -8.22 14.02 2.45
N GLU A 164 -7.82 12.76 2.62
CA GLU A 164 -8.55 11.60 2.09
C GLU A 164 -10.00 11.49 2.59
N THR A 165 -10.28 12.06 3.76
CA THR A 165 -11.56 11.93 4.46
C THR A 165 -12.26 13.26 4.68
N THR A 166 -11.83 14.31 3.97
CA THR A 166 -12.28 15.68 4.24
C THR A 166 -13.76 15.87 3.93
N GLY A 167 -14.47 16.51 4.84
CA GLY A 167 -15.77 17.12 4.62
C GLY A 167 -15.69 18.63 4.41
N GLY A 168 -14.49 19.20 4.30
CA GLY A 168 -14.29 20.65 4.30
C GLY A 168 -14.67 21.33 2.99
N TRP A 169 -15.18 22.55 3.10
CA TRP A 169 -15.47 23.45 1.97
C TRP A 169 -14.90 24.85 2.26
N PRO A 170 -14.78 25.75 1.26
CA PRO A 170 -14.06 27.02 1.42
C PRO A 170 -14.55 27.92 2.56
N SER A 171 -15.85 27.87 2.89
CA SER A 171 -16.48 28.65 3.97
C SER A 171 -16.88 27.80 5.18
N ALA A 172 -16.26 26.63 5.36
CA ALA A 172 -16.57 25.76 6.48
C ALA A 172 -16.24 26.42 7.82
N PRO A 173 -17.02 26.16 8.89
CA PRO A 173 -16.67 26.58 10.25
C PRO A 173 -15.23 26.19 10.61
N ASP A 174 -14.46 27.13 11.17
CA ASP A 174 -13.02 26.98 11.47
C ASP A 174 -12.11 26.69 10.25
N GLY A 175 -12.62 26.87 9.03
CA GLY A 175 -11.89 26.68 7.77
C GLY A 175 -11.90 25.24 7.25
N PRO A 176 -11.57 25.01 5.97
CA PRO A 176 -11.69 23.71 5.31
C PRO A 176 -10.82 22.61 5.92
N TYR A 177 -9.74 22.97 6.63
CA TYR A 177 -8.77 22.02 7.17
C TYR A 177 -9.16 21.46 8.54
N ALA A 178 -10.19 22.01 9.20
CA ALA A 178 -10.72 21.49 10.46
C ALA A 178 -11.73 20.32 10.27
N TRP A 179 -11.97 19.93 9.02
CA TRP A 179 -13.00 18.97 8.59
C TRP A 179 -12.42 17.65 8.06
N GLY A 180 -11.18 17.32 8.43
CA GLY A 180 -10.64 15.99 8.23
C GLY A 180 -11.43 14.94 9.01
N TYR A 181 -11.35 13.68 8.57
CA TYR A 181 -11.99 12.53 9.23
C TYR A 181 -13.53 12.59 9.23
N CYS A 182 -14.12 13.31 8.28
CA CYS A 182 -15.57 13.42 8.15
C CYS A 182 -16.20 12.19 7.46
N TYR A 183 -15.47 11.58 6.53
CA TYR A 183 -15.90 10.38 5.81
C TYR A 183 -15.14 9.13 6.26
N ILE A 184 -15.84 7.98 6.21
CA ILE A 184 -15.29 6.66 6.52
C ILE A 184 -15.12 5.76 5.30
N GLN A 185 -15.80 6.08 4.20
CA GLN A 185 -15.76 5.32 2.96
C GLN A 185 -15.91 6.24 1.74
N GLU A 186 -15.48 5.76 0.58
CA GLU A 186 -15.59 6.44 -0.71
C GLU A 186 -17.06 6.81 -1.02
N GLN A 187 -17.26 8.01 -1.55
CA GLN A 187 -18.58 8.58 -1.78
C GLN A 187 -19.17 8.24 -3.15
N GLY A 188 -20.49 8.31 -3.26
CA GLY A 188 -21.21 8.07 -4.50
C GLY A 188 -21.49 6.59 -4.76
N ASN A 189 -21.19 6.13 -5.98
CA ASN A 189 -21.38 4.74 -6.39
C ASN A 189 -20.05 4.13 -6.85
N PRO A 190 -19.13 3.86 -5.90
CA PRO A 190 -17.81 3.37 -6.24
C PRO A 190 -17.87 2.00 -6.93
N GLY A 191 -16.89 1.75 -7.80
CA GLY A 191 -16.70 0.43 -8.40
C GLY A 191 -16.33 -0.63 -7.36
N ASP A 192 -16.10 -1.86 -7.81
CA ASP A 192 -15.78 -2.95 -6.90
C ASP A 192 -14.29 -2.97 -6.50
N TYR A 193 -13.44 -2.25 -7.25
CA TYR A 193 -11.98 -2.19 -7.06
C TYR A 193 -11.36 -3.59 -6.93
N CYS A 194 -11.89 -4.54 -7.70
CA CYS A 194 -11.38 -5.89 -7.80
C CYS A 194 -10.49 -6.01 -9.02
N VAL A 195 -9.22 -6.38 -8.81
CA VAL A 195 -8.29 -6.76 -9.87
C VAL A 195 -7.98 -8.24 -9.73
N ALA A 196 -7.99 -8.98 -10.85
CA ALA A 196 -7.67 -10.40 -10.84
C ALA A 196 -6.28 -10.63 -10.20
N SER A 197 -6.25 -11.43 -9.15
CA SER A 197 -5.04 -11.75 -8.40
C SER A 197 -5.16 -13.14 -7.80
N ALA A 198 -4.13 -13.96 -7.97
CA ALA A 198 -4.05 -15.27 -7.33
C ALA A 198 -3.71 -15.14 -5.83
N GLU A 199 -2.93 -14.13 -5.45
CA GLU A 199 -2.56 -13.92 -4.05
C GLU A 199 -3.70 -13.29 -3.24
N TRP A 200 -4.46 -12.40 -3.87
CA TRP A 200 -5.53 -11.63 -3.24
C TRP A 200 -6.83 -11.79 -4.01
N PRO A 201 -7.40 -13.00 -4.09
CA PRO A 201 -8.63 -13.23 -4.85
C PRO A 201 -9.78 -12.39 -4.29
N CYS A 202 -10.58 -11.81 -5.16
CA CYS A 202 -11.75 -11.05 -4.74
C CYS A 202 -12.82 -11.99 -4.19
N ALA A 203 -13.27 -11.74 -2.97
CA ALA A 203 -14.37 -12.49 -2.39
C ALA A 203 -15.69 -12.15 -3.09
N ALA A 204 -16.53 -13.16 -3.32
CA ALA A 204 -17.80 -13.00 -3.99
C ALA A 204 -18.70 -11.98 -3.26
N GLY A 205 -19.24 -11.01 -4.00
CA GLY A 205 -20.10 -9.95 -3.45
C GLY A 205 -19.39 -8.91 -2.59
N LYS A 206 -18.05 -8.94 -2.50
CA LYS A 206 -17.27 -7.95 -1.75
C LYS A 206 -16.69 -6.88 -2.67
N LYS A 207 -16.56 -5.67 -2.12
CA LYS A 207 -16.04 -4.49 -2.80
C LYS A 207 -14.90 -3.88 -1.99
N TYR A 208 -13.87 -3.42 -2.70
CA TYR A 208 -12.62 -2.91 -2.14
C TYR A 208 -12.42 -1.42 -2.42
N TYR A 209 -13.51 -0.65 -2.47
CA TYR A 209 -13.47 0.81 -2.55
C TYR A 209 -12.81 1.45 -1.32
N GLY A 210 -12.53 2.75 -1.38
CA GLY A 210 -11.85 3.47 -0.32
C GLY A 210 -12.56 3.33 1.04
N ARG A 211 -11.83 2.91 2.08
CA ARG A 211 -12.31 2.93 3.48
C ARG A 211 -11.22 3.39 4.44
N GLY A 212 -11.65 3.95 5.56
CA GLY A 212 -10.78 4.39 6.65
C GLY A 212 -9.97 5.67 6.34
N PRO A 213 -9.03 6.04 7.22
CA PRO A 213 -8.31 7.31 7.16
C PRO A 213 -7.45 7.47 5.91
N MET A 214 -6.92 6.37 5.37
CA MET A 214 -6.08 6.38 4.16
C MET A 214 -6.85 5.99 2.91
N GLN A 215 -8.19 5.86 2.99
CA GLN A 215 -9.05 5.39 1.91
C GLN A 215 -8.46 4.18 1.17
N ILE A 216 -8.04 3.15 1.93
CA ILE A 216 -7.38 1.98 1.33
C ILE A 216 -8.32 1.35 0.31
N SER A 217 -7.79 1.11 -0.88
CA SER A 217 -8.56 0.70 -2.06
C SER A 217 -7.86 -0.45 -2.76
N TYR A 218 -8.63 -1.27 -3.48
CA TYR A 218 -8.22 -2.49 -4.18
C TYR A 218 -7.93 -3.72 -3.31
N ASN A 219 -8.37 -4.88 -3.79
CA ASN A 219 -8.20 -6.18 -3.15
C ASN A 219 -6.77 -6.49 -2.71
N TYR A 220 -5.75 -6.10 -3.50
CA TYR A 220 -4.35 -6.34 -3.13
C TYR A 220 -3.89 -5.54 -1.90
N ASN A 221 -4.42 -4.32 -1.70
CA ASN A 221 -4.14 -3.55 -0.49
C ASN A 221 -4.92 -4.08 0.70
N TYR A 222 -6.21 -4.40 0.54
CA TYR A 222 -6.99 -5.03 1.61
C TYR A 222 -6.35 -6.34 2.07
N GLY A 223 -5.93 -7.17 1.13
CA GLY A 223 -5.23 -8.42 1.43
C GLY A 223 -3.91 -8.21 2.17
N ALA A 224 -3.03 -7.37 1.64
CA ALA A 224 -1.73 -7.11 2.25
C ALA A 224 -1.86 -6.44 3.63
N ALA A 225 -2.75 -5.47 3.79
CA ALA A 225 -3.06 -4.83 5.07
C ALA A 225 -3.64 -5.84 6.06
N GLY A 226 -4.63 -6.62 5.62
CA GLY A 226 -5.28 -7.65 6.44
C GLY A 226 -4.30 -8.68 6.96
N ARG A 227 -3.40 -9.18 6.11
CA ARG A 227 -2.31 -10.08 6.52
C ARG A 227 -1.41 -9.43 7.57
N ALA A 228 -1.03 -8.17 7.40
CA ALA A 228 -0.15 -7.46 8.34
C ALA A 228 -0.80 -7.21 9.71
N ILE A 229 -2.11 -6.94 9.75
CA ILE A 229 -2.85 -6.64 10.98
C ILE A 229 -3.61 -7.85 11.54
N GLN A 230 -3.41 -9.03 10.94
CA GLN A 230 -4.07 -10.29 11.28
C GLN A 230 -5.61 -10.20 11.25
N SER A 231 -6.15 -9.53 10.23
CA SER A 231 -7.58 -9.40 9.98
C SER A 231 -7.93 -9.87 8.55
N ASP A 232 -8.98 -10.66 8.40
CA ASP A 232 -9.42 -11.14 7.08
C ASP A 232 -10.18 -10.05 6.31
N LEU A 233 -9.43 -9.12 5.75
CA LEU A 233 -9.98 -7.99 4.99
C LEU A 233 -10.33 -8.35 3.54
N ILE A 234 -9.95 -9.53 3.05
CA ILE A 234 -10.40 -10.02 1.74
C ILE A 234 -11.87 -10.43 1.83
N ASN A 235 -12.25 -11.20 2.84
CA ASN A 235 -13.62 -11.65 3.03
C ASN A 235 -14.46 -10.68 3.87
N ASN A 236 -13.84 -9.78 4.62
CA ASN A 236 -14.52 -8.77 5.43
C ASN A 236 -13.93 -7.34 5.26
N PRO A 237 -13.97 -6.77 4.04
CA PRO A 237 -13.44 -5.43 3.80
C PRO A 237 -14.21 -4.33 4.55
N ASP A 238 -15.48 -4.57 4.88
CA ASP A 238 -16.32 -3.61 5.62
C ASP A 238 -15.81 -3.36 7.05
N ALA A 239 -15.01 -4.26 7.61
CA ALA A 239 -14.36 -4.07 8.92
C ALA A 239 -13.53 -2.79 8.99
N VAL A 240 -12.97 -2.32 7.87
CA VAL A 240 -12.21 -1.07 7.79
C VAL A 240 -13.10 0.15 8.03
N ALA A 241 -14.40 0.06 7.73
CA ALA A 241 -15.36 1.13 7.97
C ALA A 241 -16.16 0.97 9.28
N THR A 242 -16.22 -0.24 9.86
CA THR A 242 -17.04 -0.50 11.06
C THR A 242 -16.24 -0.73 12.34
N ASN A 243 -14.91 -0.91 12.26
CA ASN A 243 -14.05 -1.06 13.42
C ASN A 243 -12.95 0.00 13.39
N ALA A 244 -13.04 0.96 14.31
CA ALA A 244 -12.13 2.10 14.39
C ALA A 244 -10.65 1.71 14.49
N THR A 245 -10.32 0.68 15.27
CA THR A 245 -8.94 0.22 15.43
C THR A 245 -8.42 -0.41 14.13
N ILE A 246 -9.21 -1.27 13.48
CA ILE A 246 -8.85 -1.83 12.16
C ILE A 246 -8.69 -0.71 11.14
N SER A 247 -9.59 0.28 11.15
CA SER A 247 -9.55 1.45 10.28
C SER A 247 -8.20 2.17 10.39
N PHE A 248 -7.80 2.55 11.60
CA PHE A 248 -6.49 3.18 11.82
C PHE A 248 -5.32 2.23 11.53
N GLN A 249 -5.42 0.95 11.87
CA GLN A 249 -4.35 -0.03 11.58
C GLN A 249 -4.08 -0.14 10.07
N THR A 250 -5.10 -0.10 9.22
CA THR A 250 -4.89 -0.07 7.77
C THR A 250 -4.19 1.20 7.28
N ALA A 251 -4.48 2.35 7.89
CA ALA A 251 -3.81 3.62 7.56
C ALA A 251 -2.34 3.61 8.01
N PHE A 252 -2.06 3.12 9.22
CA PHE A 252 -0.69 2.93 9.69
C PHE A 252 0.08 1.92 8.85
N TRP A 253 -0.54 0.79 8.49
CA TRP A 253 0.06 -0.18 7.59
C TRP A 253 0.52 0.49 6.29
N PHE A 254 -0.37 1.26 5.65
CA PHE A 254 -0.03 1.94 4.40
C PHE A 254 1.11 2.95 4.59
N TRP A 255 1.06 3.73 5.67
CA TRP A 255 2.09 4.72 5.99
C TRP A 255 3.48 4.10 6.22
N MET A 256 3.52 2.94 6.86
CA MET A 256 4.74 2.27 7.30
C MET A 256 5.30 1.29 6.25
N THR A 257 4.51 0.88 5.27
CA THR A 257 4.87 -0.21 4.34
C THR A 257 5.37 0.34 3.00
N PRO A 258 6.63 0.09 2.61
CA PRO A 258 7.08 0.38 1.25
C PRO A 258 6.38 -0.54 0.25
N GLN A 259 5.98 0.01 -0.89
CA GLN A 259 5.45 -0.74 -2.03
C GLN A 259 6.25 -0.33 -3.27
N SER A 260 7.24 -1.14 -3.63
CA SER A 260 8.19 -0.82 -4.71
C SER A 260 7.44 -0.38 -5.99
N PRO A 261 7.87 0.71 -6.64
CA PRO A 261 9.10 1.49 -6.38
C PRO A 261 9.00 2.52 -5.23
N LYS A 262 7.83 2.67 -4.60
CA LYS A 262 7.59 3.71 -3.59
C LYS A 262 8.20 3.32 -2.23
N PRO A 263 8.95 4.21 -1.57
CA PRO A 263 9.32 4.03 -0.17
C PRO A 263 8.08 4.17 0.73
N SER A 264 8.22 3.82 2.00
CA SER A 264 7.19 4.14 3.00
C SER A 264 7.17 5.65 3.28
N CYS A 265 5.98 6.18 3.57
CA CYS A 265 5.82 7.56 4.02
C CYS A 265 6.64 7.83 5.29
N HIS A 266 6.68 6.84 6.19
CA HIS A 266 7.54 6.85 7.38
C HIS A 266 9.01 7.15 7.06
N ASN A 267 9.62 6.40 6.13
CA ASN A 267 11.03 6.59 5.80
C ASN A 267 11.28 7.95 5.13
N VAL A 268 10.32 8.46 4.34
CA VAL A 268 10.42 9.79 3.75
C VAL A 268 10.42 10.88 4.83
N ILE A 269 9.44 10.87 5.73
CA ILE A 269 9.26 11.97 6.69
C ILE A 269 10.31 11.97 7.81
N THR A 270 10.85 10.79 8.15
CA THR A 270 11.90 10.62 9.17
C THR A 270 13.31 10.75 8.62
N GLY A 271 13.47 10.88 7.30
CA GLY A 271 14.78 10.98 6.64
C GLY A 271 15.50 9.64 6.45
N GLY A 272 14.80 8.51 6.64
CA GLY A 272 15.30 7.15 6.36
C GLY A 272 15.33 6.77 4.88
N TRP A 273 14.81 7.62 3.98
CA TRP A 273 14.85 7.40 2.53
C TRP A 273 15.74 8.42 1.81
N ALA A 274 16.53 7.93 0.86
CA ALA A 274 17.29 8.74 -0.07
C ALA A 274 16.81 8.50 -1.50
N PRO A 275 16.66 9.54 -2.34
CA PRO A 275 16.18 9.37 -3.69
C PRO A 275 17.20 8.60 -4.53
N SER A 276 16.72 7.77 -5.44
CA SER A 276 17.52 7.19 -6.52
C SER A 276 17.85 8.26 -7.57
N ASN A 277 18.65 7.89 -8.57
CA ASN A 277 18.91 8.77 -9.71
C ASN A 277 17.65 9.00 -10.56
N ALA A 278 16.77 8.00 -10.66
CA ALA A 278 15.48 8.12 -11.34
C ALA A 278 14.56 9.08 -10.58
N ASP A 279 14.52 8.99 -9.24
CA ASP A 279 13.75 9.91 -8.39
C ASP A 279 14.21 11.35 -8.54
N ARG A 280 15.53 11.59 -8.49
CA ARG A 280 16.11 12.92 -8.73
C ARG A 280 15.78 13.46 -10.12
N ALA A 281 15.88 12.62 -11.15
CA ALA A 281 15.52 13.00 -12.52
C ALA A 281 14.03 13.36 -12.66
N ALA A 282 13.17 12.75 -11.83
CA ALA A 282 11.73 13.05 -11.74
C ALA A 282 11.39 14.21 -10.79
N GLY A 283 12.38 14.90 -10.21
CA GLY A 283 12.17 16.02 -9.29
C GLY A 283 11.80 15.61 -7.86
N VAL A 284 11.91 14.33 -7.51
CA VAL A 284 11.67 13.83 -6.14
C VAL A 284 12.97 13.96 -5.34
N ILE A 285 13.00 14.94 -4.44
CA ILE A 285 14.20 15.34 -3.67
C ILE A 285 13.97 15.22 -2.15
N THR A 286 15.04 15.17 -1.36
CA THR A 286 14.95 15.23 0.11
C THR A 286 15.09 16.66 0.62
N ARG A 287 14.61 16.90 1.84
CA ARG A 287 14.73 18.20 2.53
C ARG A 287 16.18 18.72 2.59
N ALA A 288 17.16 17.83 2.68
CA ALA A 288 18.58 18.20 2.71
C ALA A 288 19.03 18.94 1.44
N THR A 289 18.42 18.67 0.29
CA THR A 289 18.81 19.25 -1.00
C THR A 289 18.21 20.65 -1.24
N VAL A 290 17.17 21.03 -0.50
CA VAL A 290 16.49 22.34 -0.64
C VAL A 290 17.20 23.46 0.16
N LEU A 291 18.02 23.09 1.14
CA LEU A 291 18.70 24.03 2.04
C LEU A 291 20.16 24.34 1.64
N SER A 292 20.62 23.91 0.47
CA SER A 292 21.89 24.38 -0.08
C SER A 292 21.67 25.72 -0.79
N PRO A 293 22.12 26.85 -0.22
CA PRO A 293 22.11 28.11 -0.97
C PRO A 293 23.14 28.00 -2.09
N THR A 294 22.72 28.27 -3.32
CA THR A 294 23.62 28.68 -4.41
C THR A 294 24.21 30.04 -4.11
#